data_AF-A0A819NAD4-F1
#
_entry.id   AF-A0A819NAD4-F1
#
_cell.length_a   1.000
_cell.length_b   1.000
_cell.length_c   1.000
_cell.angle_alpha   90.00
_cell.angle_beta   90.00
_cell.angle_gamma   90.00
#
_symmetry.space_group_name_H-M   'P 1'
#
loop_
_entity.id
_entity.type
_entity.pdbx_description
1 polymer ?
#
loop_
_entity_poly.entity_id
_entity_poly.type
_entity_poly.pdbx_seq_one_letter_code
_entity_poly.pdbx_strand_id
1 'polypeptide(L)'
;RLARLARQLRQILPRQLRQQLPRQLKLRQRLQLRRQRRQQRLRQPPLQQPQVTSAPCPTGYVRTSSGACVNLLIDFNNCGSIGYVCSSTYTSCSNGACSGAPAVQLVGGVTISGWGGSTSVDDAYVLLNPIPFSITLYGYTTSSASVQSNGCVCLAGCSSAYSNTALPSSSFSGATAFGYWDDLYIYSGTSQSVYYGTTGTYPNRNLVFEFYTAHFSQPTLYYHFQIVFYEASPNIVRYLYYQASDGGTSATIGVQSTGSGPSMTYSVNAASVPAGSSTTSTATLTLTFNTGTGTYTSSG
;
A
#
# COMPACT_ATOMS: atom_id res chain seq x y z
N ARG A 1 -60.00 -53.14 -10.30
CA ARG A 1 -60.94 -52.71 -11.38
C ARG A 1 -60.33 -51.69 -12.35
N LEU A 2 -59.72 -50.59 -11.88
CA LEU A 2 -59.06 -49.58 -12.72
C LEU A 2 -57.97 -50.12 -13.68
N ALA A 3 -57.15 -51.08 -13.23
CA ALA A 3 -56.12 -51.69 -14.08
C ALA A 3 -56.67 -52.54 -15.24
N ARG A 4 -57.87 -53.13 -15.10
CA ARG A 4 -58.55 -53.88 -16.17
C ARG A 4 -59.16 -52.93 -17.20
N LEU A 5 -59.81 -51.85 -16.74
CA LEU A 5 -60.33 -50.77 -17.58
C LEU A 5 -59.22 -50.09 -18.40
N ALA A 6 -58.06 -49.82 -17.81
CA ALA A 6 -56.91 -49.24 -18.51
C ALA A 6 -56.35 -50.16 -19.61
N ARG A 7 -56.45 -51.50 -19.45
CA ARG A 7 -56.04 -52.47 -20.50
C ARG A 7 -57.03 -52.52 -21.66
N GLN A 8 -58.34 -52.45 -21.39
CA GLN A 8 -59.37 -52.41 -22.44
C GLN A 8 -59.36 -51.09 -23.24
N LEU A 9 -59.18 -49.95 -22.58
CA LEU A 9 -58.95 -48.65 -23.26
C LEU A 9 -57.69 -48.66 -24.15
N ARG A 10 -56.66 -49.42 -23.75
CA ARG A 10 -55.46 -49.74 -24.56
C ARG A 10 -55.69 -50.82 -25.62
N GLN A 11 -56.91 -51.21 -25.96
CA GLN A 11 -57.15 -51.98 -27.19
C GLN A 11 -57.99 -51.18 -28.19
N ILE A 12 -58.83 -50.28 -27.70
CA ILE A 12 -59.78 -49.51 -28.50
C ILE A 12 -59.17 -48.19 -29.04
N LEU A 13 -58.24 -47.55 -28.31
CA LEU A 13 -57.65 -46.29 -28.80
C LEU A 13 -56.66 -46.53 -29.96
N PRO A 14 -56.76 -45.80 -31.09
CA PRO A 14 -55.76 -45.83 -32.16
C PRO A 14 -54.35 -45.51 -31.62
N ARG A 15 -53.31 -46.16 -32.17
CA ARG A 15 -51.91 -46.00 -31.71
C ARG A 15 -51.46 -44.54 -31.63
N GLN A 16 -51.87 -43.71 -32.59
CA GLN A 16 -51.56 -42.27 -32.61
C GLN A 16 -52.10 -41.54 -31.37
N LEU A 17 -53.34 -41.80 -30.97
CA LEU A 17 -53.97 -41.16 -29.82
C LEU A 17 -53.28 -41.56 -28.50
N ARG A 18 -52.77 -42.80 -28.39
CA ARG A 18 -52.02 -43.28 -27.21
C ARG A 18 -50.66 -42.61 -27.05
N GLN A 19 -50.04 -42.19 -28.14
CA GLN A 19 -48.76 -41.48 -28.10
C GLN A 19 -48.94 -39.98 -27.87
N GLN A 20 -50.03 -39.40 -28.39
CA GLN A 20 -50.30 -37.97 -28.29
C GLN A 20 -50.86 -37.55 -26.92
N LEU A 21 -51.73 -38.36 -26.31
CA LEU A 21 -52.39 -38.00 -25.04
C LEU A 21 -51.39 -37.75 -23.88
N PRO A 22 -50.35 -38.59 -23.65
CA PRO A 22 -49.36 -38.32 -22.61
C PRO A 22 -48.51 -37.08 -22.89
N ARG A 23 -48.22 -36.79 -24.17
CA ARG A 23 -47.46 -35.60 -24.59
C ARG A 23 -48.27 -34.32 -24.34
N GLN A 24 -49.56 -34.33 -24.69
CA GLN A 24 -50.48 -33.23 -24.43
C GLN A 24 -50.67 -32.98 -22.94
N LEU A 25 -50.78 -34.03 -22.12
CA LEU A 25 -50.87 -33.91 -20.65
C LEU A 25 -49.58 -33.31 -20.06
N LYS A 26 -48.41 -33.79 -20.49
CA LYS A 26 -47.11 -33.23 -20.04
C LYS A 26 -46.96 -31.76 -20.44
N LEU A 27 -47.40 -31.39 -21.65
CA LEU A 27 -47.36 -30.00 -22.11
C LEU A 27 -48.29 -29.11 -21.28
N ARG A 28 -49.53 -29.56 -21.02
CA ARG A 28 -50.48 -28.85 -20.14
C ARG A 28 -49.92 -28.66 -18.73
N GLN A 29 -49.35 -29.70 -18.12
CA GLN A 29 -48.70 -29.58 -16.81
C GLN A 29 -47.55 -28.57 -16.81
N ARG A 30 -46.68 -28.59 -17.83
CA ARG A 30 -45.58 -27.63 -17.96
C ARG A 30 -46.08 -26.19 -18.10
N LEU A 31 -47.14 -25.96 -18.87
CA LEU A 31 -47.74 -24.64 -19.04
C LEU A 31 -48.40 -24.16 -17.73
N GLN A 32 -49.04 -25.05 -16.99
CA GLN A 32 -49.66 -24.75 -15.70
C GLN A 32 -48.61 -24.39 -14.64
N LEU A 33 -47.51 -25.14 -14.57
CA LEU A 33 -46.34 -24.83 -13.73
C LEU A 33 -45.69 -23.49 -14.12
N ARG A 34 -45.56 -23.20 -15.41
CA ARG A 34 -45.06 -21.89 -15.88
C ARG A 34 -45.98 -20.75 -15.48
N ARG A 35 -47.31 -20.92 -15.60
CA ARG A 35 -48.30 -19.93 -15.14
C ARG A 35 -48.23 -19.72 -13.63
N GLN A 36 -48.13 -20.79 -12.83
CA GLN A 36 -47.97 -20.70 -11.38
C GLN A 36 -46.67 -19.98 -10.98
N ARG A 37 -45.54 -20.31 -11.60
CA ARG A 37 -44.26 -19.61 -11.37
C ARG A 37 -44.32 -18.13 -11.75
N ARG A 38 -45.01 -17.80 -12.85
CA ARG A 38 -45.21 -16.40 -13.28
C ARG A 38 -46.11 -15.65 -12.30
N GLN A 39 -47.20 -16.25 -11.83
CA GLN A 39 -48.05 -15.67 -10.80
C GLN A 39 -47.33 -15.51 -9.45
N GLN A 40 -46.48 -16.47 -9.07
CA GLN A 40 -45.64 -16.34 -7.87
C GLN A 40 -44.63 -15.19 -7.99
N ARG A 41 -43.99 -14.99 -9.16
CA ARG A 41 -43.11 -13.83 -9.39
C ARG A 41 -43.86 -12.50 -9.37
N LEU A 42 -45.09 -12.46 -9.88
CA LEU A 42 -45.93 -11.25 -9.87
C LEU A 42 -46.53 -10.94 -8.50
N ARG A 43 -46.59 -11.93 -7.60
CA ARG A 43 -47.04 -11.78 -6.21
C ARG A 43 -45.90 -11.61 -5.21
N GLN A 44 -44.64 -11.69 -5.64
CA GLN A 44 -43.53 -11.28 -4.78
C GLN A 44 -43.65 -9.77 -4.58
N PRO A 45 -43.75 -9.29 -3.33
CA PRO A 45 -43.59 -7.86 -3.08
C PRO A 45 -42.23 -7.44 -3.66
N PRO A 46 -42.10 -6.19 -4.15
CA PRO A 46 -40.80 -5.70 -4.59
C PRO A 46 -39.80 -5.99 -3.47
N LEU A 47 -38.66 -6.62 -3.83
CA LEU A 47 -37.51 -6.67 -2.95
C LEU A 47 -37.27 -5.23 -2.51
N GLN A 48 -37.64 -4.90 -1.28
CA GLN A 48 -37.11 -3.70 -0.65
C GLN A 48 -35.61 -3.92 -0.69
N GLN A 49 -34.94 -3.13 -1.53
CA GLN A 49 -33.50 -3.02 -1.48
C GLN A 49 -33.17 -2.78 0.00
N PRO A 50 -32.33 -3.61 0.63
CA PRO A 50 -31.88 -3.30 1.98
C PRO A 50 -31.31 -1.89 1.89
N GLN A 51 -31.91 -0.97 2.66
CA GLN A 51 -31.34 0.35 2.89
C GLN A 51 -29.91 0.08 3.33
N VAL A 52 -28.94 0.40 2.46
CA VAL A 52 -27.52 0.32 2.78
C VAL A 52 -27.27 1.43 3.78
N THR A 53 -27.57 1.20 5.06
CA THR A 53 -26.97 1.96 6.14
C THR A 53 -25.49 1.59 6.09
N SER A 54 -24.71 2.37 5.35
CA SER A 54 -23.28 2.17 5.19
C SER A 54 -22.65 2.02 6.57
N ALA A 55 -22.00 0.87 6.80
CA ALA A 55 -21.36 0.52 8.07
C ALA A 55 -20.53 1.71 8.57
N PRO A 56 -20.63 2.15 9.84
CA PRO A 56 -20.01 3.39 10.32
C PRO A 56 -18.50 3.44 10.05
N CYS A 57 -17.97 4.65 9.86
CA CYS A 57 -16.53 4.81 9.64
C CYS A 57 -15.72 4.39 10.88
N PRO A 58 -14.49 3.89 10.71
CA PRO A 58 -13.59 3.60 11.82
C PRO A 58 -13.35 4.85 12.69
N THR A 59 -13.00 4.63 13.96
CA THR A 59 -12.62 5.72 14.88
C THR A 59 -11.52 6.60 14.25
N GLY A 60 -11.72 7.92 14.29
CA GLY A 60 -10.80 8.90 13.68
C GLY A 60 -11.07 9.21 12.20
N TYR A 61 -12.08 8.56 11.59
CA TYR A 61 -12.49 8.83 10.20
C TYR A 61 -13.88 9.46 10.15
N VAL A 62 -14.07 10.38 9.20
CA VAL A 62 -15.34 11.06 8.91
C VAL A 62 -15.88 10.59 7.56
N ARG A 63 -17.19 10.44 7.46
CA ARG A 63 -17.86 10.05 6.22
C ARG A 63 -18.03 11.26 5.30
N THR A 64 -17.53 11.16 4.06
CA THR A 64 -17.78 12.14 3.00
C THR A 64 -19.19 11.99 2.41
N SER A 65 -19.62 12.98 1.65
CA SER A 65 -20.88 12.92 0.88
C SER A 65 -20.89 11.81 -0.18
N SER A 66 -19.73 11.38 -0.65
CA SER A 66 -19.58 10.21 -1.54
C SER A 66 -19.65 8.87 -0.80
N GLY A 67 -19.74 8.87 0.53
CA GLY A 67 -19.79 7.67 1.37
C GLY A 67 -18.42 7.09 1.75
N ALA A 68 -17.32 7.72 1.31
CA ALA A 68 -15.96 7.32 1.68
C ALA A 68 -15.65 7.73 3.13
N CYS A 69 -14.84 6.94 3.84
CA CYS A 69 -14.33 7.30 5.17
C CYS A 69 -12.94 7.90 5.01
N VAL A 70 -12.75 9.14 5.46
CA VAL A 70 -11.49 9.90 5.33
C VAL A 70 -10.99 10.35 6.70
N ASN A 71 -9.67 10.40 6.91
CA ASN A 71 -9.09 10.88 8.16
C ASN A 71 -8.57 12.31 7.96
N LEU A 72 -9.28 13.28 8.55
CA LEU A 72 -9.01 14.70 8.34
C LEU A 72 -7.64 15.16 8.86
N LEU A 73 -6.97 14.36 9.69
CA LEU A 73 -5.66 14.70 10.22
C LEU A 73 -4.52 14.42 9.24
N ILE A 74 -4.77 13.57 8.26
CA ILE A 74 -3.73 13.00 7.40
C ILE A 74 -4.11 12.91 5.91
N ASP A 75 -5.39 13.05 5.57
CA ASP A 75 -5.85 13.01 4.18
C ASP A 75 -5.64 14.37 3.52
N PHE A 76 -4.74 14.41 2.53
CA PHE A 76 -4.39 15.61 1.76
C PHE A 76 -5.57 16.29 1.06
N ASN A 77 -6.57 15.50 0.64
CA ASN A 77 -7.74 16.01 -0.06
C ASN A 77 -8.86 16.44 0.89
N ASN A 78 -8.68 16.20 2.19
CA ASN A 78 -9.66 16.46 3.23
C ASN A 78 -8.98 17.05 4.49
N CYS A 79 -7.94 17.86 4.30
CA CYS A 79 -7.04 18.25 5.39
C CYS A 79 -7.72 19.24 6.34
N GLY A 80 -7.93 18.84 7.60
CA GLY A 80 -8.66 19.63 8.59
C GLY A 80 -10.18 19.72 8.34
N SER A 81 -10.64 19.59 7.10
CA SER A 81 -12.06 19.57 6.73
C SER A 81 -12.31 18.82 5.42
N ILE A 82 -13.49 18.21 5.28
CA ILE A 82 -13.87 17.44 4.09
C ILE A 82 -13.83 18.34 2.84
N GLY A 83 -13.12 17.89 1.82
CA GLY A 83 -12.96 18.60 0.55
C GLY A 83 -11.95 19.75 0.57
N TYR A 84 -11.29 20.01 1.70
CA TYR A 84 -10.17 20.94 1.75
C TYR A 84 -8.91 20.25 1.22
N VAL A 85 -8.62 20.50 -0.05
CA VAL A 85 -7.41 20.03 -0.72
C VAL A 85 -6.31 21.05 -0.50
N CYS A 86 -5.16 20.58 0.01
CA CYS A 86 -3.99 21.43 0.18
C CYS A 86 -3.51 22.00 -1.17
N SER A 87 -3.07 23.27 -1.15
CA SER A 87 -2.42 23.91 -2.31
C SER A 87 -1.23 23.07 -2.79
N SER A 88 -0.92 23.13 -4.08
CA SER A 88 0.20 22.41 -4.71
C SER A 88 1.58 22.80 -4.16
N THR A 89 1.66 23.84 -3.34
CA THR A 89 2.87 24.23 -2.59
C THR A 89 3.11 23.36 -1.35
N TYR A 90 2.11 22.59 -0.92
CA TYR A 90 2.18 21.64 0.18
C TYR A 90 2.09 20.22 -0.38
N THR A 91 2.64 19.27 0.37
CA THR A 91 2.81 17.90 -0.11
C THR A 91 2.10 16.89 0.79
N SER A 92 1.70 17.31 1.99
CA SER A 92 1.06 16.47 3.00
C SER A 92 -0.01 17.22 3.78
N CYS A 93 -0.82 16.44 4.50
CA CYS A 93 -1.64 16.93 5.61
C CYS A 93 -1.05 16.37 6.90
N SER A 94 -0.77 17.23 7.87
CA SER A 94 -0.26 16.84 9.17
C SER A 94 -1.09 17.50 10.26
N ASN A 95 -1.74 16.67 11.09
CA ASN A 95 -2.61 17.11 12.16
C ASN A 95 -3.71 18.11 11.70
N GLY A 96 -4.24 17.90 10.49
CA GLY A 96 -5.30 18.72 9.92
C GLY A 96 -4.85 20.06 9.34
N ALA A 97 -3.53 20.28 9.20
CA ALA A 97 -2.97 21.44 8.51
C ALA A 97 -2.12 21.02 7.31
N CYS A 98 -2.21 21.78 6.21
CA CYS A 98 -1.34 21.58 5.06
C CYS A 98 0.11 21.78 5.46
N SER A 99 0.94 20.80 5.12
CA SER A 99 2.33 20.74 5.54
C SER A 99 3.17 20.10 4.45
N GLY A 100 4.49 20.25 4.56
CA GLY A 100 5.42 19.67 3.60
C GLY A 100 6.51 20.64 3.17
N ALA A 101 7.73 20.13 3.03
CA ALA A 101 8.77 20.84 2.32
C ALA A 101 8.43 20.90 0.82
N PRO A 102 8.83 21.96 0.10
CA PRO A 102 8.71 22.01 -1.37
C PRO A 102 9.38 20.83 -2.09
N ALA A 103 10.33 20.16 -1.44
CA ALA A 103 11.02 19.00 -1.96
C ALA A 103 10.18 17.71 -1.89
N VAL A 104 9.20 17.58 -1.00
CA VAL A 104 8.53 16.27 -0.78
C VAL A 104 7.68 15.85 -1.99
N GLN A 105 7.83 14.61 -2.45
CA GLN A 105 7.22 14.06 -3.67
C GLN A 105 5.98 13.20 -3.38
N LEU A 106 5.89 12.59 -2.19
CA LEU A 106 4.78 11.75 -1.78
C LEU A 106 3.57 12.61 -1.40
N VAL A 107 2.75 12.88 -2.41
CA VAL A 107 1.47 13.59 -2.22
C VAL A 107 0.57 12.80 -1.27
N GLY A 108 0.16 13.44 -0.18
CA GLY A 108 -0.65 12.83 0.87
C GLY A 108 0.07 11.79 1.72
N GLY A 109 1.40 11.80 1.70
CA GLY A 109 2.20 11.16 2.72
C GLY A 109 1.89 11.75 4.10
N VAL A 110 1.97 10.91 5.12
CA VAL A 110 1.74 11.29 6.52
C VAL A 110 3.08 11.23 7.24
N THR A 111 3.35 12.18 8.13
CA THR A 111 4.61 12.18 8.90
C THR A 111 4.65 11.01 9.88
N ILE A 112 5.86 10.50 10.16
CA ILE A 112 6.07 9.61 11.30
C ILE A 112 5.72 10.40 12.58
N SER A 113 4.88 9.81 13.43
CA SER A 113 4.40 10.48 14.64
C SER A 113 5.57 10.93 15.52
N GLY A 114 5.60 12.22 15.84
CA GLY A 114 6.65 12.84 16.65
C GLY A 114 7.92 13.22 15.88
N TRP A 115 7.96 13.06 14.56
CA TRP A 115 9.14 13.40 13.74
C TRP A 115 8.92 14.69 12.95
N GLY A 116 9.86 15.63 13.09
CA GLY A 116 9.82 16.94 12.47
C GLY A 116 8.98 17.96 13.25
N GLY A 117 8.69 19.11 12.63
CA GLY A 117 7.97 20.19 13.30
C GLY A 117 8.79 20.80 14.43
N SER A 118 8.33 20.71 15.68
CA SER A 118 9.01 21.27 16.85
C SER A 118 10.05 20.35 17.50
N THR A 119 10.19 19.12 17.01
CA THR A 119 11.01 18.09 17.65
C THR A 119 12.13 17.67 16.72
N SER A 120 13.36 17.70 17.22
CA SER A 120 14.50 17.12 16.52
C SER A 120 14.52 15.61 16.74
N VAL A 121 14.95 14.86 15.73
CA VAL A 121 15.05 13.39 15.80
C VAL A 121 16.43 12.95 15.36
N ASP A 122 17.00 12.07 16.17
CA ASP A 122 18.34 11.51 16.04
C ASP A 122 18.31 10.08 16.59
N ASP A 123 19.03 9.15 15.95
CA ASP A 123 19.20 7.77 16.42
C ASP A 123 17.92 7.09 16.94
N ALA A 124 16.82 7.27 16.21
CA ALA A 124 15.52 6.78 16.62
C ALA A 124 14.89 5.91 15.54
N TYR A 125 14.03 4.98 15.97
CA TYR A 125 13.16 4.27 15.06
C TYR A 125 11.75 4.15 15.63
N VAL A 126 10.75 4.13 14.73
CA VAL A 126 9.33 4.00 15.08
C VAL A 126 8.77 2.76 14.38
N LEU A 127 8.11 1.90 15.15
CA LEU A 127 7.40 0.75 14.63
C LEU A 127 6.02 1.17 14.09
N LEU A 128 5.80 0.96 12.80
CA LEU A 128 4.49 1.04 12.16
C LEU A 128 3.88 -0.36 12.14
N ASN A 129 2.76 -0.52 12.84
CA ASN A 129 2.01 -1.77 12.89
C ASN A 129 0.51 -1.50 13.09
N PRO A 130 -0.37 -1.86 12.13
CA PRO A 130 -0.03 -2.46 10.83
C PRO A 130 0.45 -1.41 9.81
N ILE A 131 1.22 -1.86 8.82
CA ILE A 131 1.39 -1.13 7.55
C ILE A 131 0.24 -1.47 6.57
N PRO A 132 -0.01 -0.65 5.52
CA PRO A 132 -1.20 -0.77 4.65
C PRO A 132 -1.37 -2.07 3.85
N PHE A 133 -0.29 -2.82 3.66
CA PHE A 133 -0.25 -4.19 3.13
C PHE A 133 1.08 -4.85 3.52
N SER A 134 1.13 -6.19 3.49
CA SER A 134 2.36 -6.90 3.83
C SER A 134 3.47 -6.67 2.79
N ILE A 135 4.67 -6.39 3.25
CA ILE A 135 5.86 -6.22 2.41
C ILE A 135 6.82 -7.39 2.63
N THR A 136 7.68 -7.65 1.64
CA THR A 136 8.58 -8.81 1.65
C THR A 136 10.00 -8.43 1.20
N LEU A 137 11.00 -8.89 1.93
CA LEU A 137 12.42 -8.91 1.52
C LEU A 137 13.02 -10.28 1.85
N TYR A 138 13.81 -10.84 0.94
CA TYR A 138 14.47 -12.15 1.13
C TYR A 138 13.51 -13.26 1.61
N GLY A 139 12.28 -13.26 1.10
CA GLY A 139 11.22 -14.19 1.49
C GLY A 139 10.58 -13.91 2.85
N TYR A 140 11.14 -13.02 3.67
CA TYR A 140 10.54 -12.59 4.93
C TYR A 140 9.40 -11.60 4.68
N THR A 141 8.17 -12.01 4.99
CA THR A 141 6.96 -11.21 4.78
C THR A 141 6.39 -10.74 6.12
N THR A 142 6.03 -9.47 6.23
CA THR A 142 5.50 -8.87 7.46
C THR A 142 4.47 -7.80 7.17
N SER A 143 3.54 -7.58 8.11
CA SER A 143 2.58 -6.48 8.12
C SER A 143 3.01 -5.32 9.03
N SER A 144 4.29 -5.27 9.39
CA SER A 144 4.88 -4.22 10.22
C SER A 144 6.22 -3.75 9.63
N ALA A 145 6.58 -2.50 9.85
CA ALA A 145 7.89 -1.97 9.47
C ALA A 145 8.37 -0.97 10.51
N SER A 146 9.64 -1.02 10.88
CA SER A 146 10.28 0.05 11.66
C SER A 146 10.97 1.03 10.71
N VAL A 147 10.62 2.31 10.81
CA VAL A 147 11.29 3.40 10.09
C VAL A 147 12.33 4.00 11.01
N GLN A 148 13.56 4.13 10.53
CA GLN A 148 14.71 4.57 11.32
C GLN A 148 15.29 5.87 10.76
N SER A 149 15.65 6.82 11.63
CA SER A 149 16.02 8.20 11.28
C SER A 149 17.21 8.25 10.32
N ASN A 150 18.15 7.33 10.52
CA ASN A 150 19.38 7.14 9.75
C ASN A 150 19.15 6.42 8.40
N GLY A 151 18.01 6.65 7.74
CA GLY A 151 17.78 6.27 6.34
C GLY A 151 17.46 4.80 6.07
N CYS A 152 16.97 4.07 7.08
CA CYS A 152 16.65 2.64 6.95
C CYS A 152 15.16 2.33 7.19
N VAL A 153 14.68 1.25 6.54
CA VAL A 153 13.39 0.62 6.84
C VAL A 153 13.63 -0.86 7.16
N CYS A 154 13.34 -1.24 8.40
CA CYS A 154 13.53 -2.58 8.92
C CYS A 154 12.21 -3.36 8.92
N LEU A 155 12.19 -4.55 8.35
CA LEU A 155 11.05 -5.47 8.43
C LEU A 155 11.13 -6.33 9.70
N ALA A 156 12.32 -6.55 10.24
CA ALA A 156 12.56 -7.23 11.50
C ALA A 156 13.87 -6.72 12.14
N GLY A 157 13.93 -6.71 13.48
CA GLY A 157 15.19 -6.51 14.21
C GLY A 157 15.92 -5.19 13.88
N CYS A 158 15.23 -4.06 14.08
CA CYS A 158 15.79 -2.74 13.79
C CYS A 158 16.79 -2.26 14.84
N SER A 159 17.59 -1.26 14.48
CA SER A 159 18.65 -0.67 15.30
C SER A 159 18.73 0.83 15.08
N SER A 160 19.17 1.57 16.10
CA SER A 160 19.44 3.01 16.03
C SER A 160 20.84 3.35 15.53
N ALA A 161 21.61 2.38 15.01
CA ALA A 161 22.98 2.63 14.57
C ALA A 161 23.04 3.76 13.51
N TYR A 162 23.80 4.81 13.78
CA TYR A 162 24.17 5.87 12.81
C TYR A 162 25.45 5.51 12.04
N SER A 163 26.41 4.85 12.71
CA SER A 163 27.66 4.46 12.07
C SER A 163 27.44 3.33 11.08
N ASN A 164 27.55 3.66 9.80
CA ASN A 164 27.36 2.74 8.70
C ASN A 164 28.55 1.80 8.50
N THR A 165 28.28 0.63 7.95
CA THR A 165 29.29 -0.37 7.59
C THR A 165 28.92 -1.06 6.28
N ALA A 166 29.85 -1.84 5.71
CA ALA A 166 29.53 -2.71 4.59
C ALA A 166 28.49 -3.77 4.98
N LEU A 167 27.58 -4.09 4.07
CA LEU A 167 26.56 -5.14 4.30
C LEU A 167 27.13 -6.54 4.02
N PRO A 168 26.70 -7.58 4.75
CA PRO A 168 25.71 -7.52 5.83
C PRO A 168 26.29 -6.90 7.11
N SER A 169 25.46 -6.13 7.81
CA SER A 169 25.81 -5.51 9.08
C SER A 169 25.12 -6.21 10.24
N SER A 170 25.88 -6.66 11.24
CA SER A 170 25.35 -7.30 12.45
C SER A 170 24.54 -6.37 13.34
N SER A 171 24.62 -5.05 13.13
CA SER A 171 23.80 -4.06 13.81
C SER A 171 22.30 -4.25 13.55
N PHE A 172 21.92 -4.87 12.43
CA PHE A 172 20.53 -5.16 12.08
C PHE A 172 20.32 -6.67 12.00
N SER A 173 19.51 -7.21 12.91
CA SER A 173 19.37 -8.67 13.04
C SER A 173 18.41 -9.29 12.00
N GLY A 174 17.55 -8.49 11.38
CA GLY A 174 16.57 -8.94 10.39
C GLY A 174 16.66 -8.25 9.03
N ALA A 175 15.62 -8.47 8.23
CA ALA A 175 15.56 -7.97 6.86
C ALA A 175 15.40 -6.45 6.86
N THR A 176 16.29 -5.75 6.16
CA THR A 176 16.39 -4.29 6.21
C THR A 176 16.72 -3.73 4.83
N ALA A 177 16.00 -2.68 4.46
CA ALA A 177 16.29 -1.82 3.32
C ALA A 177 17.09 -0.59 3.79
N PHE A 178 18.30 -0.42 3.25
CA PHE A 178 19.20 0.70 3.54
C PHE A 178 19.15 1.66 2.36
N GLY A 179 18.28 2.68 2.45
CA GLY A 179 18.13 3.68 1.39
C GLY A 179 19.28 4.66 1.38
N TYR A 180 19.74 5.08 2.55
CA TYR A 180 20.90 5.95 2.72
C TYR A 180 21.40 5.86 4.16
N TRP A 181 21.97 4.71 4.53
CA TRP A 181 22.34 4.47 5.92
C TRP A 181 23.58 5.27 6.30
N ASP A 182 23.37 6.28 7.14
CA ASP A 182 24.38 7.24 7.63
C ASP A 182 23.83 7.98 8.87
N ASP A 183 24.58 8.91 9.43
CA ASP A 183 24.19 9.74 10.58
C ASP A 183 23.21 10.87 10.18
N LEU A 184 21.94 10.50 9.97
CA LEU A 184 20.89 11.41 9.49
C LEU A 184 20.05 11.97 10.63
N TYR A 185 19.72 13.25 10.49
CA TYR A 185 19.06 14.04 11.50
C TYR A 185 17.85 14.78 10.92
N ILE A 186 16.82 14.92 11.75
CA ILE A 186 15.65 15.76 11.47
C ILE A 186 15.71 16.95 12.42
N TYR A 187 15.93 18.15 11.88
CA TYR A 187 16.03 19.37 12.68
C TYR A 187 14.66 19.97 13.00
N SER A 188 14.42 20.23 14.29
CA SER A 188 13.25 21.02 14.73
C SER A 188 13.26 22.43 14.11
N GLY A 189 12.06 22.98 13.92
CA GLY A 189 11.84 24.26 13.27
C GLY A 189 12.04 24.25 11.75
N THR A 190 12.31 23.09 11.15
CA THR A 190 12.50 22.95 9.70
C THR A 190 11.36 22.14 9.06
N SER A 191 11.38 22.06 7.73
CA SER A 191 10.46 21.22 6.95
C SER A 191 10.93 19.77 6.82
N GLN A 192 12.05 19.40 7.45
CA GLN A 192 12.58 18.04 7.44
C GLN A 192 11.66 17.10 8.22
N SER A 193 11.45 15.91 7.66
CA SER A 193 10.71 14.82 8.30
C SER A 193 10.87 13.54 7.47
N VAL A 194 10.27 12.46 7.97
CA VAL A 194 10.04 11.25 7.18
C VAL A 194 8.54 11.07 7.03
N TYR A 195 8.12 10.84 5.79
CA TYR A 195 6.73 10.65 5.41
C TYR A 195 6.53 9.21 4.97
N TYR A 196 5.32 8.67 5.17
CA TYR A 196 4.94 7.40 4.57
C TYR A 196 3.50 7.43 4.06
N GLY A 197 3.18 6.56 3.12
CA GLY A 197 1.86 6.51 2.54
C GLY A 197 1.79 5.54 1.37
N THR A 198 0.59 5.37 0.82
CA THR A 198 0.40 4.51 -0.35
C THR A 198 0.09 5.30 -1.59
N THR A 199 0.66 4.88 -2.71
CA THR A 199 0.24 5.29 -4.06
C THR A 199 -0.40 4.12 -4.80
N GLY A 200 -1.10 4.40 -5.89
CA GLY A 200 -1.81 3.39 -6.67
C GLY A 200 -3.12 2.93 -6.03
N THR A 201 -3.68 1.84 -6.54
CA THR A 201 -4.96 1.28 -6.09
C THR A 201 -4.86 -0.22 -5.94
N TYR A 202 -5.64 -0.81 -5.03
CA TYR A 202 -5.64 -2.26 -4.82
C TYR A 202 -5.98 -3.00 -6.13
N PRO A 203 -5.28 -4.11 -6.46
CA PRO A 203 -4.22 -4.80 -5.70
C PRO A 203 -2.79 -4.39 -6.07
N ASN A 204 -2.60 -3.23 -6.72
CA ASN A 204 -1.31 -2.75 -7.24
C ASN A 204 -0.89 -1.46 -6.53
N ARG A 205 -0.92 -1.45 -5.19
CA ARG A 205 -0.44 -0.31 -4.41
C ARG A 205 1.06 -0.35 -4.22
N ASN A 206 1.66 0.82 -4.00
CA ASN A 206 3.03 0.97 -3.54
C ASN A 206 3.00 1.58 -2.14
N LEU A 207 3.83 1.08 -1.23
CA LEU A 207 4.08 1.68 0.06
C LEU A 207 5.39 2.46 -0.05
N VAL A 208 5.31 3.77 0.13
CA VAL A 208 6.43 4.70 -0.01
C VAL A 208 6.80 5.22 1.37
N PHE A 209 8.09 5.17 1.68
CA PHE A 209 8.72 5.90 2.77
C PHE A 209 9.60 6.97 2.16
N GLU A 210 9.34 8.23 2.45
CA GLU A 210 10.08 9.36 1.91
C GLU A 210 10.84 10.08 3.00
N PHE A 211 12.15 10.14 2.84
CA PHE A 211 13.07 10.81 3.73
C PHE A 211 13.38 12.18 3.15
N TYR A 212 13.13 13.23 3.95
CA TYR A 212 13.66 14.56 3.71
C TYR A 212 14.38 15.02 4.99
N THR A 213 15.68 14.75 5.05
CA THR A 213 16.52 14.88 6.25
C THR A 213 17.79 15.67 5.93
N ALA A 214 18.63 15.88 6.95
CA ALA A 214 20.00 16.37 6.76
C ALA A 214 20.99 15.49 7.53
N HIS A 215 22.29 15.74 7.40
CA HIS A 215 23.31 15.07 8.19
C HIS A 215 23.37 15.64 9.61
N PHE A 216 23.71 14.82 10.60
CA PHE A 216 23.97 15.25 11.98
C PHE A 216 25.04 16.35 12.02
N SER A 217 24.81 17.39 12.82
CA SER A 217 25.67 18.59 12.90
C SER A 217 25.88 19.38 11.59
N GLN A 218 25.19 19.04 10.49
CA GLN A 218 25.30 19.74 9.21
C GLN A 218 23.89 19.99 8.62
N PRO A 219 23.13 20.95 9.16
CA PRO A 219 21.71 21.14 8.85
C PRO A 219 21.39 21.52 7.39
N THR A 220 22.41 21.88 6.60
CA THR A 220 22.29 22.23 5.18
C THR A 220 22.74 21.12 4.24
N LEU A 221 23.23 19.99 4.76
CA LEU A 221 23.61 18.82 3.97
C LEU A 221 22.39 17.91 3.83
N TYR A 222 21.53 18.23 2.86
CA TYR A 222 20.23 17.59 2.70
C TYR A 222 20.30 16.26 1.96
N TYR A 223 19.40 15.36 2.36
CA TYR A 223 19.12 14.09 1.68
C TYR A 223 17.63 13.96 1.46
N HIS A 224 17.27 13.64 0.23
CA HIS A 224 15.90 13.49 -0.21
C HIS A 224 15.77 12.25 -1.10
N PHE A 225 15.13 11.23 -0.56
CA PHE A 225 14.98 9.96 -1.24
C PHE A 225 13.74 9.20 -0.78
N GLN A 226 13.31 8.23 -1.58
CA GLN A 226 12.21 7.33 -1.27
C GLN A 226 12.70 5.89 -1.20
N ILE A 227 12.07 5.11 -0.32
CA ILE A 227 12.11 3.65 -0.28
C ILE A 227 10.70 3.13 -0.59
N VAL A 228 10.57 2.34 -1.64
CA VAL A 228 9.28 1.91 -2.19
C VAL A 228 9.16 0.39 -2.21
N PHE A 229 8.11 -0.13 -1.58
CA PHE A 229 7.70 -1.52 -1.63
C PHE A 229 6.42 -1.69 -2.45
N TYR A 230 6.25 -2.84 -3.09
CA TYR A 230 5.19 -3.09 -4.07
C TYR A 230 4.27 -4.22 -3.62
N GLU A 231 2.95 -3.96 -3.56
CA GLU A 231 1.94 -4.94 -3.16
C GLU A 231 1.90 -6.13 -4.14
N ALA A 232 1.98 -5.86 -5.44
CA ALA A 232 1.92 -6.85 -6.50
C ALA A 232 3.30 -7.47 -6.86
N SER A 233 4.38 -7.07 -6.19
CA SER A 233 5.74 -7.51 -6.51
C SER A 233 6.58 -7.70 -5.24
N PRO A 234 6.31 -8.77 -4.47
CA PRO A 234 7.08 -9.07 -3.26
C PRO A 234 8.56 -9.29 -3.58
N ASN A 235 9.43 -9.05 -2.60
CA ASN A 235 10.90 -9.10 -2.71
C ASN A 235 11.54 -7.98 -3.55
N ILE A 236 10.74 -7.08 -4.12
CA ILE A 236 11.25 -5.90 -4.81
C ILE A 236 11.17 -4.68 -3.89
N VAL A 237 12.30 -3.99 -3.75
CA VAL A 237 12.36 -2.66 -3.15
C VAL A 237 13.06 -1.71 -4.12
N ARG A 238 12.50 -0.51 -4.27
CA ARG A 238 13.05 0.53 -5.13
C ARG A 238 13.44 1.75 -4.32
N TYR A 239 14.61 2.30 -4.60
CA TYR A 239 15.05 3.59 -4.08
C TYR A 239 15.01 4.64 -5.18
N LEU A 240 14.49 5.83 -4.87
CA LEU A 240 14.51 6.98 -5.76
C LEU A 240 15.23 8.12 -5.04
N TYR A 241 16.30 8.66 -5.63
CA TYR A 241 17.06 9.77 -5.06
C TYR A 241 16.76 11.04 -5.82
N TYR A 242 16.45 12.11 -5.10
CA TYR A 242 16.16 13.44 -5.66
C TYR A 242 17.22 14.44 -5.24
N GLN A 243 17.78 14.28 -4.04
CA GLN A 243 18.92 15.05 -3.54
C GLN A 243 19.77 14.18 -2.62
N ALA A 244 21.09 14.23 -2.79
CA ALA A 244 22.06 13.63 -1.87
C ALA A 244 23.30 14.52 -1.88
N SER A 245 23.38 15.47 -0.95
CA SER A 245 24.28 16.62 -1.09
C SER A 245 25.77 16.25 -1.19
N ASP A 246 26.20 15.15 -0.58
CA ASP A 246 27.57 14.61 -0.65
C ASP A 246 27.69 13.38 -1.58
N GLY A 247 26.60 12.96 -2.22
CA GLY A 247 26.54 11.84 -3.15
C GLY A 247 26.79 10.45 -2.53
N GLY A 248 26.80 10.30 -1.21
CA GLY A 248 26.94 9.02 -0.51
C GLY A 248 28.35 8.71 -0.04
N THR A 249 29.21 9.73 0.10
CA THR A 249 30.61 9.56 0.52
C THR A 249 30.79 8.92 1.89
N SER A 250 29.76 8.94 2.74
CA SER A 250 29.74 8.32 4.07
C SER A 250 28.60 7.33 4.27
N ALA A 251 27.80 7.05 3.23
CA ALA A 251 26.59 6.25 3.38
C ALA A 251 26.77 4.80 2.91
N THR A 252 25.98 3.89 3.48
CA THR A 252 25.75 2.54 2.95
C THR A 252 24.37 2.46 2.28
N ILE A 253 24.35 1.98 1.03
CA ILE A 253 23.13 1.79 0.25
C ILE A 253 23.02 0.33 -0.19
N GLY A 254 21.91 -0.31 0.14
CA GLY A 254 21.70 -1.72 -0.20
C GLY A 254 20.51 -2.34 0.52
N VAL A 255 20.51 -3.66 0.62
CA VAL A 255 19.48 -4.45 1.30
C VAL A 255 20.11 -5.70 1.89
N GLN A 256 19.65 -6.14 3.06
CA GLN A 256 20.12 -7.37 3.70
C GLN A 256 18.98 -8.21 4.25
N SER A 257 19.21 -9.52 4.39
CA SER A 257 18.26 -10.46 5.01
C SER A 257 18.42 -10.54 6.53
N THR A 258 19.66 -10.59 7.02
CA THR A 258 20.03 -10.68 8.43
C THR A 258 21.43 -10.10 8.62
N GLY A 259 21.90 -10.00 9.87
CA GLY A 259 23.26 -9.57 10.19
C GLY A 259 24.38 -10.48 9.66
N SER A 260 24.06 -11.67 9.16
CA SER A 260 24.99 -12.57 8.47
C SER A 260 24.69 -12.74 6.97
N GLY A 261 23.72 -11.98 6.45
CA GLY A 261 23.31 -12.01 5.05
C GLY A 261 22.20 -13.02 4.74
N PRO A 262 21.93 -13.29 3.45
CA PRO A 262 22.54 -12.64 2.27
C PRO A 262 22.25 -11.13 2.19
N SER A 263 23.06 -10.40 1.42
CA SER A 263 22.91 -8.96 1.16
C SER A 263 23.18 -8.60 -0.30
N MET A 264 22.69 -7.44 -0.73
CA MET A 264 23.11 -6.76 -1.96
C MET A 264 23.48 -5.33 -1.60
N THR A 265 24.66 -4.91 -2.07
CA THR A 265 25.21 -3.58 -1.79
C THR A 265 25.38 -2.83 -3.10
N TYR A 266 24.86 -1.61 -3.15
CA TYR A 266 25.14 -0.69 -4.25
C TYR A 266 26.38 0.17 -3.96
N SER A 267 26.45 0.74 -2.75
CA SER A 267 27.55 1.63 -2.36
C SER A 267 27.83 1.56 -0.85
N VAL A 268 29.09 1.82 -0.50
CA VAL A 268 29.59 2.03 0.86
C VAL A 268 30.64 3.14 0.79
N ASN A 269 30.41 4.24 1.50
CA ASN A 269 31.35 5.35 1.63
C ASN A 269 31.92 5.84 0.29
N ALA A 270 31.05 6.01 -0.71
CA ALA A 270 31.44 6.37 -2.07
C ALA A 270 30.41 7.29 -2.74
N ALA A 271 30.92 8.37 -3.35
CA ALA A 271 30.15 9.34 -4.12
C ALA A 271 29.56 8.69 -5.39
N SER A 272 28.38 8.08 -5.26
CA SER A 272 27.74 7.19 -6.23
C SER A 272 26.28 7.55 -6.51
N VAL A 273 25.74 8.51 -5.75
CA VAL A 273 24.42 9.11 -5.96
C VAL A 273 24.63 10.51 -6.52
N PRO A 274 24.08 10.86 -7.70
CA PRO A 274 24.18 12.22 -8.22
C PRO A 274 23.47 13.22 -7.29
N ALA A 275 24.13 14.36 -7.01
CA ALA A 275 23.76 15.25 -5.90
C ALA A 275 22.33 15.82 -5.95
N GLY A 276 21.73 15.93 -7.14
CA GLY A 276 20.36 16.40 -7.32
C GLY A 276 20.09 17.79 -6.74
N SER A 277 18.83 18.11 -6.45
CA SER A 277 18.41 19.40 -5.89
C SER A 277 17.10 19.28 -5.12
N SER A 278 16.88 20.14 -4.12
CA SER A 278 15.60 20.22 -3.38
C SER A 278 14.43 20.68 -4.24
N THR A 279 14.68 21.10 -5.48
CA THR A 279 13.66 21.57 -6.44
C THR A 279 13.36 20.55 -7.53
N THR A 280 14.11 19.45 -7.65
CA THR A 280 13.88 18.44 -8.67
C THR A 280 12.76 17.49 -8.27
N SER A 281 11.75 17.36 -9.12
CA SER A 281 10.68 16.35 -9.00
C SER A 281 11.00 15.04 -9.72
N THR A 282 12.12 14.99 -10.43
CA THR A 282 12.61 13.80 -11.12
C THR A 282 13.78 13.22 -10.34
N ALA A 283 13.74 11.92 -10.07
CA ALA A 283 14.84 11.24 -9.41
C ALA A 283 16.10 11.28 -10.29
N THR A 284 17.24 11.62 -9.70
CA THR A 284 18.56 11.60 -10.35
C THR A 284 19.15 10.19 -10.43
N LEU A 285 18.68 9.30 -9.57
CA LEU A 285 19.05 7.89 -9.56
C LEU A 285 17.87 7.07 -9.05
N THR A 286 17.61 5.97 -9.74
CA THR A 286 16.68 4.93 -9.32
C THR A 286 17.46 3.63 -9.17
N LEU A 287 17.34 2.99 -8.01
CA LEU A 287 17.86 1.65 -7.73
C LEU A 287 16.70 0.70 -7.52
N THR A 288 16.73 -0.48 -8.13
CA THR A 288 15.74 -1.53 -7.86
C THR A 288 16.46 -2.80 -7.46
N PHE A 289 16.20 -3.28 -6.24
CA PHE A 289 16.72 -4.54 -5.72
C PHE A 289 15.63 -5.61 -5.79
N ASN A 290 15.94 -6.74 -6.42
CA ASN A 290 15.11 -7.94 -6.39
C ASN A 290 15.78 -8.99 -5.49
N THR A 291 15.35 -9.04 -4.23
CA THR A 291 15.89 -9.98 -3.23
C THR A 291 15.47 -11.42 -3.47
N GLY A 292 14.46 -11.65 -4.33
CA GLY A 292 14.03 -13.00 -4.74
C GLY A 292 14.96 -13.62 -5.78
N THR A 293 15.63 -12.79 -6.58
CA THR A 293 16.61 -13.24 -7.60
C THR A 293 18.06 -12.91 -7.23
N GLY A 294 18.29 -12.08 -6.22
CA GLY A 294 19.63 -11.64 -5.83
C GLY A 294 20.27 -10.68 -6.85
N THR A 295 19.45 -9.91 -7.57
CA THR A 295 19.91 -8.96 -8.59
C THR A 295 19.46 -7.54 -8.27
N TYR A 296 20.21 -6.55 -8.72
CA TYR A 296 19.78 -5.15 -8.70
C TYR A 296 20.09 -4.44 -10.02
N THR A 297 19.38 -3.34 -10.27
CA THR A 297 19.58 -2.47 -11.42
C THR A 297 19.66 -1.01 -10.98
N SER A 298 20.43 -0.20 -11.70
CA SER A 298 20.48 1.25 -11.55
C SER A 298 20.09 1.95 -12.86
N SER A 299 19.43 3.10 -12.74
CA SER A 299 19.13 4.00 -13.88
C SER A 299 19.11 5.45 -13.38
N GLY A 300 19.64 6.38 -14.18
CA GLY A 300 19.60 7.83 -13.91
C GLY A 300 19.23 8.59 -15.18
#